data_AF-A0A316I6V8-F1
#
_entry.id   AF-A0A316I6V8-F1
#
_cell.length_a   1.000
_cell.length_b   1.000
_cell.length_c   1.000
_cell.angle_alpha   90.00
_cell.angle_beta   90.00
_cell.angle_gamma   90.00
#
_symmetry.space_group_name_H-M   'P 1'
#
loop_
_entity.id
_entity.type
_entity.pdbx_description
1 polymer ?
#
loop_
_entity_poly.entity_id
_entity_poly.type
_entity_poly.pdbx_seq_one_letter_code
_entity_poly.pdbx_strand_id
1 'polypeptide(L)'
;METDPWDGLVGQKRTITVTPNRDGVVSYVYKIGEDPEKQLPATADGSLTFEYTPTTVGYHDVLVASLDAAGVRSGWGDSTVAAEAPAPDVTSSDYKYEPGGAPGQTGTFTFSSPRIPVVSYKYRFNDEQWQTTTGTQVQWAPKRPGYHYLYVRGVTAEGVETDERSYMFQVKPLPPTVTSPQYPDGGPISARPGQPIEFVVTPALPGSHEVLWYIAFNTPQVVPVGADGKARFTCTSGGSFELTVSSRTPDGIVSGDVRRTCQVPQQ
;
A
#
# COMPACT_ATOMS: atom_id res chain seq x y z
N MET A 1 -5.54 -3.69 -28.30
CA MET A 1 -4.09 -3.41 -28.27
C MET A 1 -3.42 -4.70 -28.69
N GLU A 2 -2.74 -4.70 -29.83
CA GLU A 2 -1.84 -5.79 -30.19
C GLU A 2 -0.77 -5.87 -29.11
N THR A 3 -0.74 -6.96 -28.34
CA THR A 3 0.41 -7.29 -27.52
C THR A 3 1.56 -7.53 -28.48
N ASP A 4 2.61 -6.73 -28.37
CA ASP A 4 3.86 -7.00 -29.06
C ASP A 4 4.26 -8.46 -28.75
N PRO A 5 4.54 -9.33 -29.75
CA PRO A 5 4.99 -10.70 -29.50
C PRO A 5 6.25 -10.78 -28.63
N TRP A 6 6.97 -9.66 -28.47
CA TRP A 6 8.14 -9.52 -27.61
C TRP A 6 7.82 -9.15 -26.16
N ASP A 7 6.57 -8.79 -25.84
CA ASP A 7 6.08 -8.52 -24.49
C ASP A 7 5.44 -9.76 -23.85
N GLY A 8 5.59 -9.93 -22.55
CA GLY A 8 4.98 -11.04 -21.83
C GLY A 8 5.32 -11.04 -20.35
N LEU A 9 4.89 -12.09 -19.66
CA LEU A 9 5.10 -12.21 -18.22
C LEU A 9 6.41 -12.92 -17.90
N VAL A 10 6.94 -12.66 -16.71
CA VAL A 10 7.96 -13.52 -16.10
C VAL A 10 7.41 -14.93 -15.92
N GLY A 11 8.24 -15.95 -16.16
CA GLY A 11 7.84 -17.36 -16.12
C GLY A 11 7.03 -17.83 -17.33
N GLN A 12 6.60 -16.90 -18.21
CA GLN A 12 5.94 -17.27 -19.46
C GLN A 12 6.98 -17.70 -20.50
N LYS A 13 6.84 -18.93 -20.97
CA LYS A 13 7.66 -19.51 -22.03
C LYS A 13 7.38 -18.84 -23.37
N ARG A 14 8.43 -18.46 -24.09
CA ARG A 14 8.40 -17.80 -25.40
C ARG A 14 9.15 -18.62 -26.43
N THR A 15 8.67 -18.60 -27.67
CA THR A 15 9.33 -19.22 -28.82
C THR A 15 9.97 -18.12 -29.65
N ILE A 16 11.29 -18.20 -29.84
CA ILE A 16 12.05 -17.25 -30.64
C ILE A 16 12.48 -17.95 -31.92
N THR A 17 12.20 -17.29 -33.05
CA THR A 17 12.57 -17.78 -34.39
C THR A 17 13.57 -16.82 -35.02
N VAL A 18 14.69 -17.38 -35.49
CA VAL A 18 15.76 -16.68 -36.19
C VAL A 18 15.73 -17.12 -37.64
N THR A 19 15.61 -16.16 -38.55
CA THR A 19 15.65 -16.42 -39.99
C THR A 19 17.00 -16.00 -40.58
N PRO A 20 17.59 -16.81 -41.48
CA PRO A 20 18.86 -16.46 -42.10
C PRO A 20 18.69 -15.28 -43.04
N ASN A 21 19.64 -14.35 -43.01
CA ASN A 21 19.78 -13.29 -44.03
C ASN A 21 21.03 -13.50 -44.91
N ARG A 22 21.60 -14.72 -44.86
CA ARG A 22 22.69 -15.19 -45.71
C ARG A 22 22.54 -16.67 -45.97
N ASP A 23 23.02 -17.13 -47.11
CA ASP A 23 23.03 -18.55 -47.46
C ASP A 23 24.13 -19.31 -46.70
N GLY A 24 23.98 -20.63 -46.61
CA GLY A 24 25.02 -21.51 -46.07
C GLY A 24 25.18 -21.47 -44.55
N VAL A 25 24.18 -20.96 -43.82
CA VAL A 25 24.17 -21.01 -42.34
C VAL A 25 23.98 -22.45 -41.87
N VAL A 26 24.88 -22.93 -41.02
CA VAL A 26 24.83 -24.30 -40.46
C VAL A 26 24.55 -24.31 -38.96
N SER A 27 24.82 -23.21 -38.26
CA SER A 27 24.50 -23.06 -36.83
C SER A 27 24.39 -21.59 -36.44
N TYR A 28 23.81 -21.33 -35.27
CA TYR A 28 23.77 -20.02 -34.65
C TYR A 28 24.37 -20.07 -33.26
N VAL A 29 25.07 -19.01 -32.89
CA VAL A 29 25.42 -18.68 -31.51
C VAL A 29 24.45 -17.59 -31.04
N TYR A 30 23.83 -17.78 -29.89
CA TYR A 30 22.94 -16.80 -29.29
C TYR A 30 23.26 -16.56 -27.82
N LYS A 31 22.93 -15.36 -27.34
CA LYS A 31 23.04 -14.92 -25.94
C LYS A 31 21.78 -14.14 -25.59
N ILE A 32 21.23 -14.34 -24.40
CA ILE A 32 20.06 -13.60 -23.91
C ILE A 32 20.38 -12.96 -22.57
N GLY A 33 20.27 -11.63 -22.49
CA GLY A 33 20.65 -10.87 -21.30
C GLY A 33 22.11 -11.17 -20.89
N GLU A 34 22.29 -11.64 -19.66
CA GLU A 34 23.60 -12.02 -19.11
C GLU A 34 23.90 -13.53 -19.21
N ASP A 35 23.03 -14.31 -19.84
CA ASP A 35 23.27 -15.75 -20.00
C ASP A 35 24.54 -16.04 -20.81
N PRO A 36 25.21 -17.18 -20.60
CA PRO A 36 26.29 -17.62 -21.46
C PRO A 36 25.86 -17.80 -22.92
N GLU A 37 26.79 -17.62 -23.86
CA GLU A 37 26.57 -17.97 -25.26
C GLU A 37 26.22 -19.45 -25.40
N LYS A 38 25.21 -19.73 -26.22
CA LYS A 38 24.77 -21.08 -26.59
C LYS A 38 24.86 -21.23 -28.10
N GLN A 39 25.28 -22.40 -28.57
CA GLN A 39 25.33 -22.72 -29.99
C GLN A 39 24.33 -23.83 -30.31
N LEU A 40 23.49 -23.62 -31.32
CA LEU A 40 22.52 -24.61 -31.80
C LEU A 40 22.62 -24.76 -33.33
N PRO A 41 22.42 -25.99 -33.85
CA PRO A 41 22.38 -26.21 -35.30
C PRO A 41 21.21 -25.46 -35.93
N ALA A 42 21.42 -24.99 -37.16
CA ALA A 42 20.34 -24.47 -37.98
C ALA A 42 19.51 -25.63 -38.56
N THR A 43 18.23 -25.39 -38.83
CA THR A 43 17.37 -26.30 -39.58
C THR A 43 17.78 -26.32 -41.06
N ALA A 44 17.19 -27.24 -41.84
CA ALA A 44 17.53 -27.42 -43.25
C ALA A 44 17.27 -26.18 -44.13
N ASP A 45 16.34 -25.31 -43.72
CA ASP A 45 16.06 -24.01 -44.35
C ASP A 45 16.96 -22.88 -43.84
N GLY A 46 17.94 -23.20 -42.99
CA GLY A 46 18.87 -22.25 -42.39
C GLY A 46 18.32 -21.46 -41.21
N SER A 47 17.09 -21.72 -40.75
CA SER A 47 16.51 -21.04 -39.57
C SER A 47 16.92 -21.68 -38.23
N LEU A 48 16.56 -21.05 -37.13
CA LEU A 48 16.67 -21.63 -35.79
C LEU A 48 15.44 -21.24 -34.96
N THR A 49 14.88 -22.21 -34.25
CA THR A 49 13.85 -21.96 -33.23
C THR A 49 14.36 -22.45 -31.88
N PHE A 50 14.23 -21.61 -30.86
CA PHE A 50 14.53 -22.00 -29.49
C PHE A 50 13.54 -21.36 -28.51
N GLU A 51 13.53 -21.88 -27.29
CA GLU A 51 12.61 -21.45 -26.25
C GLU A 51 13.35 -20.64 -25.19
N TYR A 52 12.68 -19.59 -24.70
CA TYR A 52 13.19 -18.74 -23.64
C TYR A 52 12.09 -18.45 -22.62
N THR A 53 12.41 -18.60 -21.35
CA THR A 53 11.52 -18.27 -20.23
C THR A 53 12.22 -17.23 -19.37
N PRO A 54 11.81 -15.95 -19.42
CA PRO A 54 12.38 -14.93 -18.56
C PRO A 54 12.15 -15.29 -17.09
N THR A 55 13.18 -15.15 -16.26
CA THR A 55 13.13 -15.39 -14.81
C THR A 55 13.26 -14.10 -14.01
N THR A 56 13.48 -12.96 -14.66
CA THR A 56 13.52 -11.64 -14.03
C THR A 56 12.71 -10.63 -14.83
N VAL A 57 12.20 -9.61 -14.14
CA VAL A 57 11.49 -8.48 -14.75
C VAL A 57 12.46 -7.61 -15.54
N GLY A 58 11.97 -7.01 -16.63
CA GLY A 58 12.70 -6.03 -17.43
C GLY A 58 12.95 -6.48 -18.86
N TYR A 59 13.85 -5.75 -19.52
CA TYR A 59 14.27 -6.01 -20.89
C TYR A 59 15.45 -6.98 -20.91
N HIS A 60 15.37 -7.96 -21.80
CA HIS A 60 16.39 -8.97 -22.04
C HIS A 60 16.86 -8.88 -23.49
N ASP A 61 18.11 -8.47 -23.69
CA ASP A 61 18.68 -8.38 -25.03
C ASP A 61 18.88 -9.78 -25.61
N VAL A 62 18.41 -10.00 -26.83
CA VAL A 62 18.59 -11.24 -27.59
C VAL A 62 19.61 -10.97 -28.67
N LEU A 63 20.81 -11.51 -28.50
CA LEU A 63 21.90 -11.41 -29.46
C LEU A 63 22.03 -12.73 -30.22
N VAL A 64 22.07 -12.67 -31.54
CA VAL A 64 22.22 -13.87 -32.40
C VAL A 64 23.25 -13.63 -33.50
N ALA A 65 24.17 -14.57 -33.68
CA ALA A 65 25.15 -14.59 -34.74
C ALA A 65 25.09 -15.94 -35.46
N SER A 66 25.16 -15.92 -36.80
CA SER A 66 25.18 -17.14 -37.62
C SER A 66 26.60 -17.64 -37.85
N LEU A 67 26.78 -18.94 -38.08
CA LEU A 67 28.02 -19.56 -38.54
C LEU A 67 27.77 -20.34 -39.83
N ASP A 68 28.73 -20.26 -40.75
CA ASP A 68 28.76 -21.10 -41.94
C ASP A 68 29.60 -22.37 -41.73
N ALA A 69 29.64 -23.23 -42.75
CA ALA A 69 30.39 -24.49 -42.72
C ALA A 69 31.91 -24.33 -42.53
N ALA A 70 32.47 -23.15 -42.82
CA ALA A 70 33.87 -22.83 -42.57
C ALA A 70 34.13 -22.30 -41.15
N GLY A 71 33.08 -22.15 -40.34
CA GLY A 71 33.14 -21.61 -38.98
C GLY A 71 33.19 -20.08 -38.93
N VAL A 72 32.91 -19.38 -40.02
CA VAL A 72 32.94 -17.92 -40.04
C VAL A 72 31.67 -17.38 -39.40
N ARG A 73 31.85 -16.67 -38.29
CA ARG A 73 30.79 -16.04 -37.51
C ARG A 73 30.40 -14.68 -38.10
N SER A 74 29.10 -14.39 -38.19
CA SER A 74 28.61 -13.04 -38.51
C SER A 74 28.81 -12.06 -37.35
N GLY A 75 28.55 -10.77 -37.58
CA GLY A 75 28.25 -9.85 -36.48
C GLY A 75 26.97 -10.27 -35.72
N TRP A 76 26.74 -9.62 -34.58
CA TRP A 76 25.50 -9.77 -33.83
C TRP A 76 24.34 -9.08 -34.55
N GLY A 77 23.23 -9.80 -34.69
CA GLY A 77 21.91 -9.18 -34.75
C GLY A 77 21.34 -9.11 -33.33
N ASP A 78 20.61 -8.04 -33.05
CA ASP A 78 20.01 -7.76 -31.74
C ASP A 78 18.49 -7.61 -31.84
N SER A 79 17.82 -8.04 -30.78
CA SER A 79 16.41 -7.81 -30.49
C SER A 79 16.23 -7.75 -28.98
N THR A 80 15.03 -7.50 -28.49
CA THR A 80 14.75 -7.41 -27.06
C THR A 80 13.47 -8.18 -26.72
N VAL A 81 13.46 -8.80 -25.54
CA VAL A 81 12.31 -9.48 -24.94
C VAL A 81 11.97 -8.75 -23.65
N ALA A 82 10.75 -8.25 -23.48
CA ALA A 82 10.31 -7.56 -22.27
C ALA A 82 9.50 -8.49 -21.37
N ALA A 83 9.86 -8.59 -20.08
CA ALA A 83 9.16 -9.41 -19.11
C ALA A 83 8.61 -8.57 -17.96
N GLU A 84 7.29 -8.64 -17.74
CA GLU A 84 6.60 -7.95 -16.66
C GLU A 84 6.19 -8.91 -15.53
N ALA A 85 6.04 -8.39 -14.32
CA ALA A 85 5.41 -9.09 -13.20
C ALA A 85 4.32 -8.18 -12.61
N PRO A 86 3.13 -8.12 -13.21
CA PRO A 86 2.16 -7.09 -12.89
C PRO A 86 1.61 -7.19 -11.47
N ALA A 87 1.33 -6.03 -10.85
CA ALA A 87 0.86 -5.97 -9.47
C ALA A 87 -0.43 -6.78 -9.22
N PRO A 88 -0.62 -7.34 -7.99
CA PRO A 88 -1.83 -8.03 -7.59
C PRO A 88 -3.00 -7.06 -7.43
N ASP A 89 -4.21 -7.58 -7.37
CA ASP A 89 -5.40 -6.84 -6.98
C ASP A 89 -5.72 -7.04 -5.49
N VAL A 90 -6.25 -5.99 -4.88
CA VAL A 90 -6.60 -5.95 -3.46
C VAL A 90 -8.03 -5.41 -3.32
N THR A 91 -8.84 -6.08 -2.50
CA THR A 91 -10.22 -5.66 -2.21
C THR A 91 -10.54 -5.80 -0.73
N SER A 92 -11.46 -4.97 -0.23
CA SER A 92 -12.05 -5.13 1.10
C SER A 92 -13.48 -4.58 1.13
N SER A 93 -14.38 -5.29 1.82
CA SER A 93 -15.74 -4.82 2.08
C SER A 93 -15.80 -3.83 3.25
N ASP A 94 -14.89 -4.00 4.22
CA ASP A 94 -14.89 -3.27 5.49
C ASP A 94 -14.16 -1.92 5.36
N TYR A 95 -13.11 -1.91 4.54
CA TYR A 95 -12.20 -0.78 4.36
C TYR A 95 -12.03 -0.41 2.89
N LYS A 96 -12.68 0.68 2.49
CA LYS A 96 -12.70 1.21 1.12
C LYS A 96 -12.12 2.62 1.10
N TYR A 97 -12.11 3.24 -0.07
CA TYR A 97 -11.72 4.65 -0.17
C TYR A 97 -12.65 5.55 0.66
N GLU A 98 -13.95 5.27 0.67
CA GLU A 98 -14.89 5.94 1.57
C GLU A 98 -14.66 5.52 3.03
N PRO A 99 -14.87 6.42 4.01
CA PRO A 99 -14.76 6.11 5.43
C PRO A 99 -15.57 4.87 5.83
N GLY A 100 -14.87 3.81 6.23
CA GLY A 100 -15.44 2.54 6.69
C GLY A 100 -14.86 2.10 8.03
N GLY A 101 -15.49 1.10 8.64
CA GLY A 101 -15.09 0.53 9.92
C GLY A 101 -14.94 1.57 11.05
N ALA A 102 -14.00 1.30 11.96
CA ALA A 102 -13.61 2.18 13.06
C ALA A 102 -12.21 1.77 13.60
N PRO A 103 -11.50 2.66 14.31
CA PRO A 103 -10.29 2.27 15.03
C PRO A 103 -10.56 1.10 15.98
N GLY A 104 -9.72 0.07 15.90
CA GLY A 104 -9.83 -1.18 16.66
C GLY A 104 -10.72 -2.24 16.01
N GLN A 105 -11.46 -1.91 14.95
CA GLN A 105 -12.31 -2.87 14.27
C GLN A 105 -11.51 -3.70 13.26
N THR A 106 -11.47 -5.02 13.44
CA THR A 106 -10.83 -5.91 12.45
C THR A 106 -11.61 -5.88 11.13
N GLY A 107 -10.90 -5.70 10.02
CA GLY A 107 -11.42 -5.88 8.67
C GLY A 107 -10.58 -6.87 7.86
N THR A 108 -11.17 -7.36 6.78
CA THR A 108 -10.56 -8.37 5.91
C THR A 108 -10.16 -7.77 4.56
N PHE A 109 -8.95 -8.09 4.10
CA PHE A 109 -8.44 -7.74 2.77
C PHE A 109 -8.19 -9.01 1.98
N THR A 110 -8.65 -9.04 0.73
CA THR A 110 -8.50 -10.18 -0.18
C THR A 110 -7.55 -9.81 -1.31
N PHE A 111 -6.60 -10.71 -1.59
CA PHE A 111 -5.59 -10.61 -2.63
C PHE A 111 -5.91 -11.55 -3.78
N SER A 112 -5.66 -11.09 -5.00
CA SER A 112 -5.72 -11.92 -6.20
C SER A 112 -4.65 -11.51 -7.21
N SER A 113 -4.04 -12.48 -7.88
CA SER A 113 -3.09 -12.22 -8.96
C SER A 113 -3.58 -12.90 -10.25
N PRO A 114 -4.57 -12.31 -10.94
CA PRO A 114 -5.18 -12.95 -12.12
C PRO A 114 -4.25 -12.95 -13.33
N ARG A 115 -3.25 -12.07 -13.37
CA ARG A 115 -2.34 -11.91 -14.50
C ARG A 115 -1.15 -12.87 -14.42
N ILE A 116 -0.60 -13.10 -13.23
CA ILE A 116 0.56 -13.96 -13.03
C ILE A 116 0.34 -14.90 -11.82
N PRO A 117 0.56 -16.22 -11.94
CA PRO A 117 0.44 -17.13 -10.81
C PRO A 117 1.47 -16.81 -9.72
N VAL A 118 1.02 -16.74 -8.48
CA VAL A 118 1.87 -16.48 -7.29
C VAL A 118 1.61 -17.53 -6.23
N VAL A 119 2.64 -17.90 -5.49
CA VAL A 119 2.57 -18.92 -4.42
C VAL A 119 2.51 -18.28 -3.02
N SER A 120 2.81 -17.00 -2.91
CA SER A 120 2.67 -16.23 -1.67
C SER A 120 2.52 -14.73 -1.95
N TYR A 121 2.11 -13.98 -0.93
CA TYR A 121 2.05 -12.53 -0.95
C TYR A 121 2.92 -11.93 0.15
N LYS A 122 3.63 -10.86 -0.17
CA LYS A 122 4.23 -9.94 0.79
C LYS A 122 3.30 -8.75 0.95
N TYR A 123 3.04 -8.34 2.19
CA TYR A 123 2.17 -7.20 2.46
C TYR A 123 2.64 -6.39 3.67
N ARG A 124 2.25 -5.13 3.73
CA ARG A 124 2.38 -4.29 4.93
C ARG A 124 1.29 -3.24 4.99
N PHE A 125 0.91 -2.87 6.21
CA PHE A 125 0.03 -1.74 6.45
C PHE A 125 0.84 -0.51 6.81
N ASN A 126 0.63 0.61 6.10
CA ASN A 126 1.33 1.87 6.32
C ASN A 126 2.85 1.66 6.29
N ASP A 127 3.55 2.15 7.32
CA ASP A 127 5.00 2.02 7.50
C ASP A 127 5.39 0.82 8.37
N GLU A 128 4.49 -0.13 8.59
CA GLU A 128 4.80 -1.38 9.30
C GLU A 128 5.80 -2.24 8.51
N GLN A 129 6.40 -3.21 9.20
CA GLN A 129 7.30 -4.17 8.58
C GLN A 129 6.57 -5.06 7.58
N TRP A 130 7.27 -5.46 6.52
CA TRP A 130 6.74 -6.43 5.56
C TRP A 130 6.46 -7.78 6.22
N GLN A 131 5.29 -8.32 5.94
CA GLN A 131 4.82 -9.63 6.35
C GLN A 131 4.65 -10.53 5.12
N THR A 132 4.52 -11.83 5.34
CA THR A 132 4.31 -12.82 4.27
C THR A 132 3.16 -13.74 4.63
N THR A 133 2.35 -14.10 3.63
CA THR A 133 1.27 -15.08 3.76
C THR A 133 1.18 -15.95 2.51
N THR A 134 0.83 -17.23 2.69
CA THR A 134 0.45 -18.12 1.58
C THR A 134 -1.06 -18.09 1.31
N GLY A 135 -1.84 -17.46 2.20
CA GLY A 135 -3.27 -17.28 2.02
C GLY A 135 -3.59 -16.09 1.12
N THR A 136 -4.83 -16.05 0.60
CA THR A 136 -5.35 -14.93 -0.21
C THR A 136 -6.06 -13.88 0.64
N GLN A 137 -6.12 -14.05 1.96
CA GLN A 137 -6.78 -13.10 2.86
C GLN A 137 -5.91 -12.78 4.06
N VAL A 138 -5.98 -11.53 4.50
CA VAL A 138 -5.37 -11.05 5.74
C VAL A 138 -6.36 -10.20 6.53
N GLN A 139 -6.20 -10.22 7.84
CA GLN A 139 -7.01 -9.41 8.76
C GLN A 139 -6.16 -8.33 9.40
N TRP A 140 -6.73 -7.15 9.58
CA TRP A 140 -6.06 -6.03 10.23
C TRP A 140 -7.03 -5.14 11.00
N ALA A 141 -6.58 -4.66 12.15
CA ALA A 141 -7.33 -3.76 13.02
C ALA A 141 -6.59 -2.41 13.14
N PRO A 142 -7.03 -1.35 12.44
CA PRO A 142 -6.39 -0.03 12.49
C PRO A 142 -6.39 0.53 13.91
N LYS A 143 -5.26 1.04 14.39
CA LYS A 143 -5.22 1.73 15.69
C LYS A 143 -5.64 3.21 15.63
N ARG A 144 -5.76 3.78 14.44
CA ARG A 144 -6.03 5.20 14.22
C ARG A 144 -7.07 5.35 13.10
N PRO A 145 -7.84 6.45 13.09
CA PRO A 145 -8.70 6.78 11.96
C PRO A 145 -7.90 7.52 10.88
N GLY A 146 -8.56 7.78 9.75
CA GLY A 146 -8.00 8.52 8.63
C GLY A 146 -7.50 7.61 7.51
N TYR A 147 -6.64 8.15 6.66
CA TYR A 147 -6.10 7.42 5.50
C TYR A 147 -5.05 6.41 5.93
N HIS A 148 -5.16 5.24 5.34
CA HIS A 148 -4.21 4.15 5.49
C HIS A 148 -3.88 3.55 4.13
N TYR A 149 -2.73 2.91 4.07
CA TYR A 149 -2.26 2.20 2.88
C TYR A 149 -2.00 0.74 3.21
N LEU A 150 -2.38 -0.14 2.31
CA LEU A 150 -1.95 -1.53 2.27
C LEU A 150 -1.12 -1.73 1.00
N TYR A 151 0.16 -2.06 1.18
CA TYR A 151 1.07 -2.38 0.09
C TYR A 151 1.14 -3.89 -0.07
N VAL A 152 1.04 -4.40 -1.30
CA VAL A 152 1.02 -5.84 -1.59
C VAL A 152 1.87 -6.16 -2.80
N ARG A 153 2.68 -7.21 -2.70
CA ARG A 153 3.40 -7.85 -3.82
C ARG A 153 3.11 -9.33 -3.81
N GLY A 154 2.93 -9.92 -4.98
CA GLY A 154 2.90 -11.37 -5.15
C GLY A 154 4.32 -11.92 -5.34
N VAL A 155 4.52 -13.19 -5.04
CA VAL A 155 5.79 -13.92 -5.25
C VAL A 155 5.50 -15.17 -6.06
N THR A 156 6.13 -15.32 -7.23
CA THR A 156 5.98 -16.53 -8.09
C THR A 156 6.69 -17.74 -7.48
N ALA A 157 6.49 -18.93 -8.06
CA ALA A 157 7.16 -20.16 -7.59
C ALA A 157 8.70 -20.06 -7.71
N GLU A 158 9.19 -19.26 -8.65
CA GLU A 158 10.60 -18.98 -8.93
C GLU A 158 11.16 -17.86 -8.03
N GLY A 159 10.35 -17.29 -7.14
CA GLY A 159 10.77 -16.26 -6.19
C GLY A 159 10.75 -14.83 -6.74
N VAL A 160 10.14 -14.60 -7.90
CA VAL A 160 10.05 -13.26 -8.51
C VAL A 160 8.94 -12.46 -7.85
N GLU A 161 9.24 -11.26 -7.41
CA GLU A 161 8.24 -10.33 -6.90
C GLU A 161 7.51 -9.62 -8.04
N THR A 162 6.20 -9.49 -7.91
CA THR A 162 5.43 -8.58 -8.76
C THR A 162 5.71 -7.13 -8.41
N ASP A 163 5.29 -6.23 -9.29
CA ASP A 163 5.08 -4.82 -8.97
C ASP A 163 4.21 -4.68 -7.72
N GLU A 164 4.38 -3.56 -7.03
CA GLU A 164 3.67 -3.26 -5.80
C GLU A 164 2.29 -2.67 -6.08
N ARG A 165 1.26 -3.26 -5.47
CA ARG A 165 -0.06 -2.63 -5.35
C ARG A 165 -0.08 -1.75 -4.11
N SER A 166 -0.45 -0.48 -4.28
CA SER A 166 -0.86 0.40 -3.18
C SER A 166 -2.38 0.49 -3.12
N TYR A 167 -2.97 -0.01 -2.03
CA TYR A 167 -4.41 0.05 -1.76
C TYR A 167 -4.66 1.07 -0.65
N MET A 168 -5.20 2.23 -1.04
CA MET A 168 -5.57 3.30 -0.12
C MET A 168 -7.00 3.08 0.39
N PHE A 169 -7.20 3.25 1.70
CA PHE A 169 -8.51 3.17 2.32
C PHE A 169 -8.63 4.16 3.48
N GLN A 170 -9.86 4.44 3.92
CA GLN A 170 -10.12 5.39 4.99
C GLN A 170 -10.88 4.74 6.16
N VAL A 171 -10.33 4.91 7.36
CA VAL A 171 -10.93 4.45 8.62
C VAL A 171 -11.74 5.59 9.21
N LYS A 172 -13.03 5.34 9.48
CA LYS A 172 -13.94 6.36 10.03
C LYS A 172 -13.52 6.79 11.44
N PRO A 173 -13.44 8.09 11.74
CA PRO A 173 -13.19 8.57 13.10
C PRO A 173 -14.43 8.37 14.00
N LEU A 174 -14.18 8.13 15.28
CA LEU A 174 -15.16 8.09 16.37
C LEU A 174 -14.87 9.19 17.39
N PRO A 175 -14.87 10.48 16.99
CA PRO A 175 -14.44 11.56 17.87
C PRO A 175 -15.33 11.64 19.12
N PRO A 176 -14.78 12.07 20.27
CA PRO A 176 -15.56 12.21 21.48
C PRO A 176 -16.56 13.37 21.37
N THR A 177 -17.63 13.32 22.16
CA THR A 177 -18.53 14.46 22.35
C THR A 177 -17.98 15.35 23.45
N VAL A 178 -17.88 16.65 23.19
CA VAL A 178 -17.39 17.67 24.14
C VAL A 178 -18.52 18.65 24.44
N THR A 179 -18.85 18.81 25.72
CA THR A 179 -19.84 19.78 26.22
C THR A 179 -19.24 20.67 27.30
N SER A 180 -19.82 21.85 27.50
CA SER A 180 -19.42 22.78 28.55
C SER A 180 -20.63 23.60 29.02
N PRO A 181 -20.85 23.77 30.34
CA PRO A 181 -21.88 24.66 30.86
C PRO A 181 -21.71 26.12 30.40
N GLN A 182 -20.47 26.54 30.13
CA GLN A 182 -20.15 27.89 29.66
C GLN A 182 -20.44 28.08 28.16
N TYR A 183 -20.61 26.98 27.42
CA TYR A 183 -20.93 26.93 26.00
C TYR A 183 -22.15 26.01 25.75
N PRO A 184 -23.34 26.40 26.21
CA PRO A 184 -24.55 25.61 25.98
C PRO A 184 -24.94 25.63 24.49
N ASP A 185 -25.38 24.49 23.97
CA ASP A 185 -25.85 24.37 22.58
C ASP A 185 -27.06 25.29 22.35
N GLY A 186 -26.92 26.25 21.42
CA GLY A 186 -27.97 27.23 21.09
C GLY A 186 -28.27 28.26 22.19
N GLY A 187 -27.52 28.28 23.29
CA GLY A 187 -27.71 29.22 24.40
C GLY A 187 -26.65 30.35 24.45
N PRO A 188 -26.81 31.31 25.38
CA PRO A 188 -25.84 32.38 25.56
C PRO A 188 -24.53 31.84 26.15
N ILE A 189 -23.40 32.31 25.62
CA ILE A 189 -22.07 32.01 26.15
C ILE A 189 -21.88 32.75 27.48
N SER A 190 -21.44 32.03 28.50
CA SER A 190 -21.17 32.61 29.83
C SER A 190 -19.68 32.59 30.23
N ALA A 191 -18.79 32.09 29.35
CA ALA A 191 -17.35 32.15 29.54
C ALA A 191 -16.84 33.61 29.65
N ARG A 192 -15.89 33.85 30.56
CA ARG A 192 -15.28 35.17 30.79
C ARG A 192 -13.75 35.09 30.75
N PRO A 193 -13.04 36.14 30.31
CA PRO A 193 -11.59 36.16 30.31
C PRO A 193 -11.01 35.86 31.69
N GLY A 194 -10.05 34.93 31.76
CA GLY A 194 -9.36 34.57 32.99
C GLY A 194 -10.17 33.73 33.99
N GLN A 195 -11.43 33.39 33.69
CA GLN A 195 -12.23 32.47 34.50
C GLN A 195 -12.01 31.01 34.04
N PRO A 196 -12.06 30.02 34.96
CA PRO A 196 -12.04 28.62 34.59
C PRO A 196 -13.26 28.24 33.73
N ILE A 197 -12.99 27.50 32.65
CA ILE A 197 -13.99 26.92 31.76
C ILE A 197 -13.97 25.41 31.99
N GLU A 198 -15.13 24.82 32.30
CA GLU A 198 -15.28 23.39 32.51
C GLU A 198 -15.68 22.70 31.21
N PHE A 199 -15.02 21.58 30.90
CA PHE A 199 -15.37 20.70 29.81
C PHE A 199 -15.67 19.29 30.32
N VAL A 200 -16.74 18.72 29.78
CA VAL A 200 -17.13 17.33 29.97
C VAL A 200 -17.00 16.61 28.64
N VAL A 201 -16.23 15.53 28.63
CA VAL A 201 -15.94 14.73 27.43
C VAL A 201 -16.55 13.35 27.58
N THR A 202 -17.34 12.94 26.59
CA THR A 202 -17.91 11.59 26.49
C THR A 202 -17.25 10.89 25.31
N PRO A 203 -16.33 9.93 25.54
CA PRO A 203 -15.71 9.14 24.48
C PRO A 203 -16.73 8.34 23.67
N ALA A 204 -16.59 8.35 22.33
CA ALA A 204 -17.38 7.50 21.45
C ALA A 204 -16.67 6.17 21.12
N LEU A 205 -15.34 6.10 21.29
CA LEU A 205 -14.55 4.88 21.12
C LEU A 205 -14.69 3.96 22.35
N PRO A 206 -15.23 2.74 22.19
CA PRO A 206 -15.36 1.79 23.31
C PRO A 206 -14.02 1.45 23.95
N GLY A 207 -14.01 1.29 25.28
CA GLY A 207 -12.79 1.00 26.04
C GLY A 207 -11.83 2.19 26.18
N SER A 208 -12.23 3.40 25.79
CA SER A 208 -11.46 4.61 26.11
C SER A 208 -11.31 4.76 27.62
N HIS A 209 -10.06 4.91 28.08
CA HIS A 209 -9.74 5.05 29.50
C HIS A 209 -9.16 6.43 29.83
N GLU A 210 -8.75 7.17 28.81
CA GLU A 210 -8.24 8.53 28.94
C GLU A 210 -8.67 9.39 27.76
N VAL A 211 -8.69 10.69 28.00
CA VAL A 211 -8.92 11.75 27.02
C VAL A 211 -7.68 12.61 26.94
N LEU A 212 -7.24 12.86 25.71
CA LEU A 212 -6.16 13.76 25.38
C LEU A 212 -6.79 15.06 24.89
N TRP A 213 -6.34 16.19 25.41
CA TRP A 213 -6.83 17.49 24.99
C TRP A 213 -5.72 18.52 24.97
N TYR A 214 -5.84 19.51 24.09
CA TYR A 214 -4.92 20.64 24.03
C TYR A 214 -5.61 21.86 23.42
N ILE A 215 -5.02 23.02 23.70
CA ILE A 215 -5.44 24.29 23.12
C ILE A 215 -4.42 24.70 22.06
N ALA A 216 -4.89 25.02 20.85
CA ALA A 216 -4.08 25.41 19.71
C ALA A 216 -2.92 24.42 19.45
N PHE A 217 -1.67 24.82 19.65
CA PHE A 217 -0.49 23.98 19.42
C PHE A 217 0.22 23.56 20.72
N ASN A 218 -0.46 23.68 21.86
CA ASN A 218 0.12 23.31 23.15
C ASN A 218 0.30 21.79 23.28
N THR A 219 1.16 21.38 24.21
CA THR A 219 1.35 19.96 24.54
C THR A 219 0.02 19.32 24.99
N PRO A 220 -0.34 18.14 24.47
CA PRO A 220 -1.49 17.38 24.94
C PRO A 220 -1.45 17.10 26.44
N GLN A 221 -2.55 17.43 27.11
CA GLN A 221 -2.84 17.05 28.49
C GLN A 221 -3.73 15.82 28.50
N VAL A 222 -3.57 14.99 29.53
CA VAL A 222 -4.28 13.71 29.67
C VAL A 222 -5.15 13.75 30.91
N VAL A 223 -6.42 13.36 30.78
CA VAL A 223 -7.33 13.17 31.91
C VAL A 223 -8.00 11.79 31.83
N PRO A 224 -8.14 11.07 32.96
CA PRO A 224 -8.77 9.76 32.96
C PRO A 224 -10.28 9.87 32.68
N VAL A 225 -10.82 8.84 32.06
CA VAL A 225 -12.27 8.62 31.95
C VAL A 225 -12.74 8.04 33.28
N GLY A 226 -13.67 8.74 33.94
CA GLY A 226 -14.23 8.32 35.22
C GLY A 226 -15.16 7.12 35.10
N ALA A 227 -15.60 6.60 36.25
CA ALA A 227 -16.53 5.46 36.32
C ALA A 227 -17.89 5.72 35.66
N ASP A 228 -18.26 6.99 35.44
CA ASP A 228 -19.45 7.41 34.71
C ASP A 228 -19.25 7.46 33.18
N GLY A 229 -18.10 7.01 32.69
CA GLY A 229 -17.74 7.01 31.27
C GLY A 229 -17.38 8.39 30.73
N LYS A 230 -17.11 9.37 31.60
CA LYS A 230 -16.81 10.75 31.19
C LYS A 230 -15.47 11.22 31.74
N ALA A 231 -14.76 12.02 30.96
CA ALA A 231 -13.59 12.76 31.42
C ALA A 231 -13.97 14.23 31.64
N ARG A 232 -13.32 14.87 32.62
CA ARG A 232 -13.56 16.27 32.98
C ARG A 232 -12.23 16.99 33.11
N PHE A 233 -12.18 18.22 32.59
CA PHE A 233 -11.03 19.09 32.78
C PHE A 233 -11.47 20.55 32.81
N THR A 234 -10.59 21.42 33.30
CA THR A 234 -10.78 22.87 33.24
C THR A 234 -9.61 23.52 32.54
N CYS A 235 -9.87 24.61 31.83
CA CYS A 235 -8.83 25.48 31.30
C CYS A 235 -9.17 26.94 31.57
N THR A 236 -8.17 27.83 31.47
CA THR A 236 -8.37 29.28 31.59
C THR A 236 -7.80 29.94 30.34
N SER A 237 -8.55 30.86 29.74
CA SER A 237 -8.10 31.63 28.58
C SER A 237 -8.50 33.10 28.72
N GLY A 238 -7.63 34.00 28.24
CA GLY A 238 -7.91 35.44 28.17
C GLY A 238 -8.67 35.85 26.90
N GLY A 239 -8.83 34.93 25.94
CA GLY A 239 -9.49 35.18 24.66
C GLY A 239 -9.92 33.88 23.99
N SER A 240 -10.47 34.00 22.78
CA SER A 240 -10.93 32.84 22.02
C SER A 240 -9.80 31.85 21.71
N PHE A 241 -10.12 30.56 21.70
CA PHE A 241 -9.14 29.49 21.52
C PHE A 241 -9.72 28.30 20.76
N GLU A 242 -8.85 27.50 20.15
CA GLU A 242 -9.23 26.22 19.53
C GLU A 242 -8.89 25.09 20.50
N LEU A 243 -9.91 24.32 20.89
CA LEU A 243 -9.77 23.12 21.69
C LEU A 243 -9.78 21.90 20.78
N THR A 244 -8.76 21.06 20.88
CA THR A 244 -8.74 19.74 20.24
C THR A 244 -8.83 18.65 21.31
N VAL A 245 -9.69 17.65 21.09
CA VAL A 245 -9.93 16.55 22.02
C VAL A 245 -10.00 15.22 21.28
N SER A 246 -9.33 14.20 21.80
CA SER A 246 -9.47 12.80 21.39
C SER A 246 -9.47 11.87 22.60
N SER A 247 -9.74 10.59 22.39
CA SER A 247 -9.73 9.57 23.44
C SER A 247 -8.91 8.35 23.03
N ARG A 248 -8.38 7.63 24.01
CA ARG A 248 -7.46 6.50 23.80
C ARG A 248 -7.80 5.29 24.67
N THR A 249 -7.72 4.08 24.09
CA THR A 249 -7.80 2.80 24.83
C THR A 249 -6.44 2.43 25.43
N PRO A 250 -6.36 1.54 26.44
CA PRO A 250 -5.08 1.09 27.01
C PRO A 250 -4.09 0.54 25.97
N ASP A 251 -4.59 -0.07 24.90
CA ASP A 251 -3.79 -0.67 23.81
C ASP A 251 -3.30 0.36 22.76
N GLY A 252 -3.56 1.64 23.00
CA GLY A 252 -3.13 2.76 22.16
C GLY A 252 -4.02 3.03 20.94
N ILE A 253 -5.25 2.50 20.90
CA ILE A 253 -6.22 2.82 19.84
C ILE A 253 -6.78 4.22 20.10
N VAL A 254 -6.83 5.05 19.07
CA VAL A 254 -7.21 6.47 19.18
C VAL A 254 -8.51 6.73 18.42
N SER A 255 -9.37 7.56 18.98
CA SER A 255 -10.73 7.77 18.47
C SER A 255 -10.82 8.75 17.29
N GLY A 256 -9.78 9.58 17.10
CA GLY A 256 -9.82 10.73 16.21
C GLY A 256 -10.21 12.00 16.96
N ASP A 257 -10.00 13.14 16.32
CA ASP A 257 -10.10 14.43 16.97
C ASP A 257 -11.46 15.09 16.75
N VAL A 258 -11.99 15.72 17.79
CA VAL A 258 -12.96 16.81 17.65
C VAL A 258 -12.25 18.13 17.89
N ARG A 259 -12.53 19.12 17.04
CA ARG A 259 -12.08 20.51 17.20
C ARG A 259 -13.25 21.41 17.53
N ARG A 260 -13.07 22.29 18.51
CA ARG A 260 -14.06 23.27 18.95
C ARG A 260 -13.41 24.65 19.03
N THR A 261 -14.00 25.62 18.36
CA THR A 261 -13.63 27.03 18.54
C THR A 261 -14.44 27.59 19.71
N CYS A 262 -13.76 27.87 20.82
CA CYS A 262 -14.36 28.41 22.03
C CYS A 262 -14.16 29.93 22.07
N GLN A 263 -15.25 30.68 22.03
CA GLN A 263 -15.20 32.15 22.11
C GLN A 263 -15.16 32.61 23.56
N VAL A 264 -14.30 33.56 23.89
CA VAL A 264 -14.30 34.21 25.21
C VAL A 264 -14.52 35.70 24.98
N PRO A 265 -15.75 36.21 25.10
CA PRO A 265 -16.05 37.60 24.83
C PRO A 265 -15.17 38.52 25.67
N GLN A 266 -14.48 39.45 25.03
CA GLN A 266 -13.83 40.56 25.71
C GLN A 266 -14.92 41.55 26.14
N GLN A 267 -14.89 41.96 27.41
CA GLN A 267 -15.75 43.02 27.93
C GLN A 267 -15.21 44.39 27.53
#